data_AF-A0A963TP57-F1
#
_entry.id   AF-A0A963TP57-F1
#
_cell.length_a   1.000
_cell.length_b   1.000
_cell.length_c   1.000
_cell.angle_alpha   90.00
_cell.angle_beta   90.00
_cell.angle_gamma   90.00
#
_symmetry.space_group_name_H-M   'P 1'
#
loop_
_entity.id
_entity.type
_entity.pdbx_description
1 polymer ?
#
loop_
_entity_poly.entity_id
_entity_poly.type
_entity_poly.pdbx_seq_one_letter_code
_entity_poly.pdbx_strand_id
1 'polypeptide(L)'
;MKDSPDRDERVVVPPRSGLMHVVDAAGYSLAGFRRLMQETAARLELLGGAGLIAAFLWRGAATWQWVTLVLLMAMVLIVEALNTAIEVLTDRVSPEWSEAARDAKDLGSLAVGLMLSVTGGFAALVVIGAI
;
A
#
# COMPACT_ATOMS: atom_id res chain seq x y z
N MET A 1 -2.14 43.58 20.24
CA MET A 1 -1.84 42.50 19.28
C MET A 1 -1.89 41.20 20.08
N LYS A 2 -2.86 40.33 19.81
CA LYS A 2 -3.21 39.19 20.67
C LYS A 2 -2.35 38.00 20.24
N ASP A 3 -1.31 37.70 21.02
CA ASP A 3 -0.55 36.44 20.87
C ASP A 3 -1.53 35.28 20.99
N SER A 4 -1.69 34.55 19.89
CA SER A 4 -2.43 33.30 19.89
C SER A 4 -1.45 32.20 20.30
N PRO A 5 -1.73 31.39 21.32
CA PRO A 5 -0.83 30.34 21.74
C PRO A 5 -0.70 29.31 20.63
N ASP A 6 0.55 28.98 20.31
CA ASP A 6 0.93 27.98 19.32
C ASP A 6 0.30 26.62 19.69
N ARG A 7 -0.61 26.13 18.84
CA ARG A 7 -1.38 24.91 19.07
C ARG A 7 -0.81 23.77 18.25
N ASP A 8 0.41 23.31 18.54
CA ASP A 8 0.84 21.96 18.11
C ASP A 8 2.14 21.45 18.77
N GLU A 9 2.41 21.77 20.04
CA GLU A 9 3.36 20.97 20.84
C GLU A 9 2.73 19.62 21.22
N ARG A 10 2.51 18.75 20.22
CA ARG A 10 2.22 17.34 20.50
C ARG A 10 3.50 16.72 21.03
N VAL A 11 3.59 16.60 22.35
CA VAL A 11 4.58 15.79 23.04
C VAL A 11 4.64 14.43 22.33
N VAL A 12 5.78 14.15 21.69
CA VAL A 12 6.04 12.84 21.08
C VAL A 12 6.12 11.85 22.22
N VAL A 13 5.02 11.17 22.50
CA VAL A 13 4.94 10.17 23.58
C VAL A 13 5.88 9.03 23.18
N PRO A 14 6.91 8.71 23.99
CA PRO A 14 7.81 7.61 23.68
C PRO A 14 7.01 6.28 23.63
N PRO A 15 7.34 5.37 22.70
CA PRO A 15 6.65 4.11 22.57
C PRO A 15 6.74 3.31 23.87
N ARG A 16 5.62 2.70 24.29
CA ARG A 16 5.54 1.87 25.48
C ARG A 16 6.39 0.60 25.29
N SER A 17 7.16 0.18 26.29
CA SER A 17 8.05 -0.99 26.19
C SER A 17 7.30 -2.32 26.35
N GLY A 18 7.85 -3.40 25.77
CA GLY A 18 7.40 -4.78 26.00
C GLY A 18 6.17 -5.19 25.17
N LEU A 19 5.33 -6.07 25.71
CA LEU A 19 4.14 -6.61 25.02
C LEU A 19 3.14 -5.53 24.60
N MET A 20 3.10 -4.40 25.32
CA MET A 20 2.27 -3.24 24.97
C MET A 20 2.70 -2.61 23.63
N HIS A 21 3.98 -2.70 23.25
CA HIS A 21 4.46 -2.20 21.96
C HIS A 21 3.86 -2.96 20.78
N VAL A 22 3.68 -4.28 20.91
CA VAL A 22 3.10 -5.13 19.86
C VAL A 22 1.63 -4.80 19.65
N VAL A 23 0.90 -4.55 20.74
CA VAL A 23 -0.51 -4.13 20.70
C VAL A 23 -0.64 -2.74 20.06
N ASP A 24 0.23 -1.80 20.43
CA ASP A 24 0.26 -0.46 19.84
C ASP A 24 0.60 -0.54 18.34
N ALA A 25 1.57 -1.36 17.94
CA ALA A 25 1.95 -1.59 16.54
C ALA A 25 0.81 -2.19 15.72
N ALA A 26 0.09 -3.20 16.26
CA ALA A 26 -1.09 -3.75 15.60
C ALA A 26 -2.20 -2.70 15.43
N GLY A 27 -2.37 -1.81 16.42
CA GLY A 27 -3.26 -0.65 16.34
C GLY A 27 -2.88 0.31 15.22
N TYR A 28 -1.59 0.65 15.09
CA TYR A 28 -1.09 1.50 14.01
C TYR A 28 -1.26 0.86 12.63
N SER A 29 -0.96 -0.44 12.49
CA SER A 29 -1.17 -1.18 11.24
C SER A 29 -2.64 -1.20 10.82
N LEU A 30 -3.57 -1.38 11.76
CA LEU A 30 -5.00 -1.34 11.46
C LEU A 30 -5.47 0.05 11.04
N ALA A 31 -4.97 1.11 11.70
CA ALA A 31 -5.25 2.48 11.30
C ALA A 31 -4.70 2.79 9.89
N GLY A 32 -3.48 2.33 9.59
CA GLY A 32 -2.86 2.44 8.27
C GLY A 32 -3.66 1.71 7.20
N PHE A 33 -4.09 0.48 7.46
CA PHE A 33 -4.96 -0.27 6.55
C PHE A 33 -6.29 0.44 6.28
N ARG A 34 -6.94 0.98 7.32
CA ARG A 34 -8.17 1.77 7.15
C ARG A 34 -7.96 3.02 6.30
N ARG A 35 -6.83 3.71 6.46
CA ARG A 35 -6.47 4.86 5.62
C ARG A 35 -6.22 4.44 4.19
N LEU A 36 -5.52 3.32 3.96
CA LEU A 36 -5.26 2.77 2.63
C LEU A 36 -6.57 2.44 1.90
N MET A 37 -7.56 1.88 2.59
CA MET A 37 -8.86 1.54 2.00
C MET A 37 -9.68 2.77 1.55
N GLN A 38 -9.27 3.99 1.92
CA GLN A 38 -9.86 5.22 1.38
C GLN A 38 -9.34 5.52 -0.03
N GLU A 39 -8.18 4.97 -0.43
CA GLU A 39 -7.65 5.12 -1.78
C GLU A 39 -8.42 4.26 -2.78
N THR A 40 -8.75 4.87 -3.91
CA THR A 40 -9.46 4.18 -5.00
C THR A 40 -8.57 3.12 -5.64
N ALA A 41 -7.28 3.40 -5.80
CA ALA A 41 -6.31 2.47 -6.36
C ALA A 41 -6.23 1.19 -5.50
N ALA A 42 -5.93 1.29 -4.21
CA ALA A 42 -5.97 0.14 -3.28
C ALA A 42 -7.25 -0.71 -3.36
N ARG A 43 -8.44 -0.10 -3.48
CA ARG A 43 -9.70 -0.85 -3.64
C ARG A 43 -9.78 -1.59 -4.98
N LEU A 44 -9.31 -0.99 -6.07
CA LEU A 44 -9.26 -1.62 -7.38
C LEU A 44 -8.25 -2.77 -7.40
N GLU A 45 -7.12 -2.64 -6.72
CA GLU A 45 -6.12 -3.70 -6.59
C GLU A 45 -6.67 -4.92 -5.86
N LEU A 46 -7.39 -4.71 -4.75
CA LEU A 46 -8.07 -5.80 -4.03
C LEU A 46 -9.14 -6.48 -4.90
N LEU A 47 -9.91 -5.70 -5.65
CA LEU A 47 -10.89 -6.24 -6.59
C LEU A 47 -10.22 -7.05 -7.70
N GLY A 48 -9.09 -6.55 -8.24
CA GLY A 48 -8.25 -7.27 -9.19
C GLY A 48 -7.74 -8.58 -8.61
N GLY A 49 -7.23 -8.55 -7.38
CA GLY A 49 -6.81 -9.74 -6.63
C GLY A 49 -7.92 -10.78 -6.48
N ALA A 50 -9.15 -10.35 -6.16
CA ALA A 50 -10.31 -11.25 -6.13
C ALA A 50 -10.59 -11.89 -7.50
N GLY A 51 -10.44 -11.13 -8.59
CA GLY A 51 -10.50 -11.66 -9.95
C GLY A 51 -9.42 -12.70 -10.25
N LEU A 52 -8.18 -12.45 -9.81
CA LEU A 52 -7.07 -13.40 -9.97
C LEU A 52 -7.32 -14.71 -9.18
N ILE A 53 -7.85 -14.60 -7.96
CA ILE A 53 -8.27 -15.76 -7.16
C ILE A 53 -9.30 -16.59 -7.93
N ALA A 54 -10.33 -15.96 -8.50
CA ALA A 54 -11.33 -16.66 -9.31
C ALA A 54 -10.70 -17.36 -10.53
N ALA A 55 -9.77 -16.68 -11.22
CA ALA A 55 -9.05 -17.25 -12.37
C ALA A 55 -8.18 -18.46 -11.97
N PHE A 56 -7.48 -18.40 -10.83
CA PHE A 56 -6.65 -19.49 -10.33
C PHE A 56 -7.48 -20.71 -9.91
N LEU A 57 -8.64 -20.48 -9.27
CA LEU A 57 -9.58 -21.54 -8.95
C LEU A 57 -10.09 -22.22 -10.23
N TRP A 58 -10.50 -21.43 -11.22
CA TRP A 58 -10.97 -21.95 -12.50
C TRP A 58 -9.89 -22.74 -13.24
N ARG A 59 -8.63 -22.28 -13.20
CA ARG A 59 -7.50 -22.96 -13.84
C ARG A 59 -7.08 -24.26 -13.16
N GLY A 60 -7.41 -24.43 -11.87
CA GLY A 60 -6.88 -25.50 -11.03
C GLY A 60 -5.41 -25.29 -10.65
N ALA A 61 -5.07 -24.06 -10.24
CA ALA A 61 -3.70 -23.66 -9.92
C ALA A 61 -3.06 -24.53 -8.81
N ALA A 62 -1.78 -24.84 -8.97
CA ALA A 62 -1.00 -25.61 -8.01
C ALA A 62 -0.72 -24.82 -6.72
N THR A 63 -0.43 -25.51 -5.62
CA THR A 63 -0.21 -24.88 -4.30
C THR A 63 0.87 -23.80 -4.32
N TRP A 64 1.98 -24.03 -5.02
CA TRP A 64 3.05 -23.03 -5.10
C TRP A 64 2.60 -21.77 -5.86
N GLN A 65 1.72 -21.91 -6.85
CA GLN A 65 1.17 -20.78 -7.60
C GLN A 65 0.29 -19.91 -6.69
N TRP A 66 -0.52 -20.54 -5.84
CA TRP A 66 -1.30 -19.85 -4.80
C TRP A 66 -0.44 -19.08 -3.80
N VAL A 67 0.61 -19.72 -3.28
CA VAL A 67 1.55 -19.07 -2.35
C VAL A 67 2.19 -17.85 -3.01
N THR A 68 2.64 -17.99 -4.26
CA THR A 68 3.21 -16.87 -5.03
C THR A 68 2.19 -15.75 -5.26
N LEU A 69 0.94 -16.06 -5.60
CA LEU A 69 -0.11 -15.06 -5.77
C LEU A 69 -0.35 -14.28 -4.47
N VAL A 70 -0.43 -14.96 -3.32
CA VAL A 70 -0.60 -14.30 -2.02
C VAL A 70 0.56 -13.36 -1.71
N LEU A 71 1.79 -13.79 -1.95
CA LEU A 71 2.99 -12.96 -1.74
C LEU A 71 3.00 -11.74 -2.67
N LEU A 72 2.66 -11.92 -3.95
CA LEU A 72 2.59 -10.82 -4.91
C LEU A 72 1.50 -9.81 -4.56
N MET A 73 0.30 -10.28 -4.19
CA MET A 73 -0.78 -9.39 -3.74
C MET A 73 -0.44 -8.65 -2.46
N ALA A 74 0.26 -9.29 -1.51
CA ALA A 74 0.76 -8.60 -0.32
C ALA A 74 1.78 -7.50 -0.70
N MET A 75 2.69 -7.79 -1.64
CA MET A 75 3.65 -6.80 -2.13
C MET A 75 2.99 -5.63 -2.85
N VAL A 76 1.93 -5.87 -3.64
CA VAL A 76 1.12 -4.79 -4.25
C VAL A 76 0.60 -3.84 -3.17
N LEU A 77 -0.05 -4.37 -2.14
CA LEU A 77 -0.59 -3.54 -1.05
C LEU A 77 0.50 -2.84 -0.23
N ILE A 78 1.66 -3.46 -0.05
CA ILE A 78 2.81 -2.82 0.61
C ILE A 78 3.28 -1.62 -0.20
N VAL A 79 3.46 -1.78 -1.52
CA VAL A 79 3.94 -0.70 -2.38
C VAL A 79 2.90 0.41 -2.51
N GLU A 80 1.62 0.09 -2.61
CA GLU A 80 0.53 1.06 -2.60
C GLU A 80 0.49 1.85 -1.28
N ALA A 81 0.64 1.17 -0.13
CA ALA A 81 0.70 1.86 1.16
C ALA A 81 1.89 2.82 1.29
N LEU A 82 3.04 2.44 0.73
CA LEU A 82 4.22 3.32 0.65
C LEU A 82 3.97 4.49 -0.31
N ASN A 83 3.35 4.25 -1.46
CA ASN A 83 2.97 5.29 -2.41
C ASN A 83 2.03 6.32 -1.75
N THR A 84 0.96 5.87 -1.10
CA THR A 84 0.05 6.75 -0.36
C THR A 84 0.77 7.53 0.74
N ALA A 85 1.73 6.91 1.45
CA ALA A 85 2.51 7.60 2.47
C ALA A 85 3.39 8.71 1.87
N ILE A 86 4.02 8.45 0.72
CA ILE A 86 4.79 9.44 -0.03
C ILE A 86 3.90 10.58 -0.50
N GLU A 87 2.72 10.29 -1.06
CA GLU A 87 1.75 11.30 -1.50
C GLU A 87 1.32 12.20 -0.33
N VAL A 88 0.92 11.61 0.80
CA VAL A 88 0.50 12.34 2.00
C VAL A 88 1.62 13.24 2.54
N LEU A 89 2.86 12.73 2.56
CA LEU A 89 4.00 13.53 3.01
C LEU A 89 4.32 14.66 2.02
N THR A 90 4.31 14.35 0.73
CA THR A 90 4.61 15.29 -0.36
C THR A 90 3.60 16.44 -0.38
N ASP A 91 2.30 16.13 -0.27
CA ASP A 91 1.22 17.13 -0.21
C ASP A 91 1.35 18.05 1.01
N ARG A 92 1.89 17.53 2.11
CA ARG A 92 2.09 18.31 3.33
C ARG A 92 3.34 19.19 3.27
N VAL A 93 4.41 18.73 2.63
CA VAL A 93 5.70 19.45 2.54
C VAL A 93 5.75 20.43 1.36
N SER A 94 5.09 20.10 0.25
CA SER A 94 5.03 20.91 -0.97
C SER A 94 3.57 21.13 -1.39
N PRO A 95 2.83 22.00 -0.67
CA PRO A 95 1.42 22.28 -0.98
C PRO A 95 1.24 23.06 -2.29
N GLU A 96 2.27 23.78 -2.74
CA GLU A 96 2.32 24.43 -4.06
C GLU A 96 2.98 23.50 -5.08
N TRP A 97 2.80 23.82 -6.37
CA TRP A 97 3.41 23.03 -7.44
C TRP A 97 4.94 23.03 -7.33
N SER A 98 5.52 21.83 -7.43
CA SER A 98 6.96 21.60 -7.40
C SER A 98 7.30 20.44 -8.32
N GLU A 99 8.38 20.59 -9.10
CA GLU A 99 8.88 19.54 -9.97
C GLU A 99 9.29 18.30 -9.16
N ALA A 100 9.95 18.48 -8.01
CA ALA A 100 10.33 17.37 -7.14
C ALA A 100 9.10 16.64 -6.55
N ALA A 101 8.03 17.38 -6.23
CA ALA A 101 6.79 16.79 -5.74
C ALA A 101 6.07 15.98 -6.82
N ARG A 102 6.08 16.46 -8.08
CA ARG A 102 5.59 15.72 -9.23
C ARG A 102 6.39 14.42 -9.40
N ASP A 103 7.72 14.52 -9.46
CA ASP A 103 8.59 13.38 -9.71
C ASP A 103 8.46 12.31 -8.60
N ALA A 104 8.32 12.71 -7.33
CA ALA A 104 8.09 11.78 -6.22
C ALA A 104 6.80 10.96 -6.39
N LYS A 105 5.71 11.61 -6.80
CA LYS A 105 4.40 10.95 -7.03
C LYS A 105 4.43 10.07 -8.27
N ASP A 106 5.07 10.52 -9.35
CA ASP A 106 5.20 9.76 -10.59
C ASP A 106 6.01 8.48 -10.38
N LEU A 107 7.11 8.55 -9.61
CA LEU A 107 7.92 7.39 -9.26
C LEU A 107 7.18 6.42 -8.33
N GLY A 108 6.41 6.93 -7.37
CA GLY A 108 5.56 6.11 -6.50
C GLY A 108 4.49 5.36 -7.31
N SER A 109 3.79 6.06 -8.20
CA SER A 109 2.81 5.47 -9.12
C SER A 109 3.45 4.44 -10.07
N LEU A 110 4.66 4.71 -10.57
CA LEU A 110 5.41 3.76 -11.39
C LEU A 110 5.72 2.48 -10.63
N ALA A 111 6.12 2.57 -9.36
CA ALA A 111 6.42 1.40 -8.52
C ALA A 111 5.18 0.50 -8.37
N VAL A 112 4.01 1.09 -8.12
CA VAL A 112 2.72 0.38 -8.07
C VAL A 112 2.43 -0.30 -9.41
N GLY A 113 2.54 0.45 -10.52
CA GLY A 113 2.33 -0.08 -11.88
C GLY A 113 3.25 -1.24 -12.25
N LEU A 114 4.51 -1.21 -11.83
CA LEU A 114 5.46 -2.30 -12.02
C LEU A 114 5.05 -3.54 -11.21
N MET A 115 4.62 -3.37 -9.96
CA MET A 115 4.13 -4.48 -9.13
C MET A 115 2.87 -5.13 -9.71
N LEU A 116 1.93 -4.32 -10.22
CA LEU A 116 0.75 -4.82 -10.92
C LEU A 116 1.13 -5.57 -12.20
N SER A 117 2.12 -5.08 -12.94
CA SER A 117 2.61 -5.73 -14.17
C SER A 117 3.25 -7.10 -13.88
N VAL A 118 4.09 -7.19 -12.84
CA VAL A 118 4.70 -8.45 -12.40
C VAL A 118 3.62 -9.43 -11.94
N THR A 119 2.67 -8.96 -11.12
CA THR A 119 1.58 -9.79 -10.59
C THR A 119 0.67 -10.30 -11.71
N GLY A 120 0.27 -9.42 -12.62
CA GLY A 120 -0.54 -9.77 -13.79
C GLY A 120 0.19 -10.70 -14.76
N GLY A 121 1.48 -10.47 -14.99
CA GLY A 121 2.31 -11.34 -15.83
C GLY A 121 2.42 -12.76 -15.27
N PHE A 122 2.71 -12.89 -13.97
CA PHE A 122 2.72 -14.18 -13.29
C PHE A 122 1.35 -14.88 -13.39
N ALA A 123 0.27 -14.16 -13.09
CA ALA A 123 -1.07 -14.72 -13.13
C ALA A 123 -1.47 -15.16 -14.55
N ALA A 124 -1.10 -14.37 -15.57
CA ALA A 124 -1.35 -14.72 -16.97
C ALA A 124 -0.64 -16.02 -17.35
N LEU A 125 0.63 -16.20 -16.98
CA LEU A 125 1.40 -17.43 -17.25
C LEU A 125 0.75 -18.67 -16.62
N VAL A 126 0.24 -18.55 -15.39
CA VAL A 126 -0.51 -19.62 -14.72
C VAL A 126 -1.81 -19.92 -15.47
N VAL A 127 -2.60 -18.90 -15.80
CA VAL A 127 -3.90 -19.04 -16.45
C VAL A 127 -3.78 -19.67 -17.84
N ILE A 128 -2.76 -19.33 -18.63
CA ILE A 128 -2.52 -19.96 -19.94
C ILE A 128 -1.86 -21.34 -19.83
N GLY A 129 -1.38 -21.74 -18.64
CA GLY A 129 -0.72 -23.02 -18.42
C GLY A 129 0.72 -23.09 -18.89
N ALA A 130 1.41 -21.96 -18.98
CA ALA A 130 2.83 -21.91 -19.33
C ALA A 130 3.72 -22.34 -18.15
N ILE A 131 3.22 -22.22 -16.91
CA ILE A 131 3.86 -22.64 -15.66
C ILE A 131 2.84 -23.28 -14.73
#